data_AF-A0A7M2XP75-F1
#
_entry.id   AF-A0A7M2XP75-F1
#
_cell.length_a   1.000
_cell.length_b   1.000
_cell.length_c   1.000
_cell.angle_alpha   90.00
_cell.angle_beta   90.00
_cell.angle_gamma   90.00
#
_symmetry.space_group_name_H-M   'P 1'
#
loop_
_entity.id
_entity.type
_entity.pdbx_description
1 polymer ?
#
loop_
_entity_poly.entity_id
_entity_poly.type
_entity_poly.pdbx_seq_one_letter_code
_entity_poly.pdbx_strand_id
1 'polypeptide(L)'
;MSAARHLAAVAEPATQIDYAFCRHPGYHPGPGEPSFWEGIADGETRRDRDRRQAIAVKLCRECPLLAPCTNLLSDLDDRRLAVDGVIAGQVRQWRTRTKKKRPRTPHLS
;
A
#
# COMPACT_ATOMS: atom_id res chain seq x y z
N MET A 1 -1.81 -52.49 -18.07
CA MET A 1 -2.02 -51.71 -16.84
C MET A 1 -0.72 -51.02 -16.46
N SER A 2 -0.82 -49.78 -15.97
CA SER A 2 0.24 -48.93 -15.37
C SER A 2 1.31 -48.34 -16.29
N ALA A 3 1.71 -47.08 -16.15
CA ALA A 3 1.12 -45.85 -15.63
C ALA A 3 2.11 -44.77 -16.05
N ALA A 4 1.67 -43.76 -16.79
CA ALA A 4 2.50 -42.62 -17.16
C ALA A 4 2.99 -41.89 -15.89
N ARG A 5 4.29 -41.89 -15.64
CA ARG A 5 4.89 -40.99 -14.64
C ARG A 5 5.18 -39.65 -15.32
N HIS A 6 4.19 -38.75 -15.29
CA HIS A 6 4.41 -37.32 -15.44
C HIS A 6 5.17 -36.84 -14.20
N LEU A 7 6.48 -36.65 -14.33
CA LEU A 7 7.24 -35.82 -13.39
C LEU A 7 7.07 -34.37 -13.85
N ALA A 8 5.96 -33.75 -13.44
CA ALA A 8 5.90 -32.30 -13.41
C ALA A 8 6.88 -31.84 -12.32
N ALA A 9 8.00 -31.27 -12.75
CA ALA A 9 8.86 -30.50 -11.86
C ALA A 9 8.01 -29.35 -11.29
N VAL A 10 7.54 -29.50 -10.06
CA VAL A 10 6.94 -28.42 -9.31
C VAL A 10 8.08 -27.46 -9.02
N ALA A 11 8.23 -26.44 -9.86
CA ALA A 11 9.11 -25.33 -9.56
C ALA A 11 8.64 -24.74 -8.23
N GLU A 12 9.44 -24.92 -7.18
CA GLU A 12 9.28 -24.19 -5.93
C GLU A 12 9.25 -22.70 -6.28
N PRO A 13 8.19 -21.94 -5.91
CA PRO A 13 8.14 -20.54 -6.26
C PRO A 13 9.24 -19.85 -5.44
N ALA A 14 10.37 -19.56 -6.09
CA ALA A 14 11.26 -18.51 -5.66
C ALA A 14 10.44 -17.21 -5.63
N THR A 15 9.80 -17.01 -4.48
CA THR A 15 9.28 -15.79 -3.90
C THR A 15 8.88 -14.72 -4.91
N GLN A 16 7.69 -14.89 -5.51
CA GLN A 16 7.03 -13.87 -6.35
C GLN A 16 7.05 -12.46 -5.73
N ILE A 17 7.16 -12.39 -4.39
CA ILE A 17 7.27 -11.17 -3.57
C ILE A 17 8.55 -10.35 -3.87
N ASP A 18 9.64 -10.96 -4.36
CA ASP A 18 10.88 -10.24 -4.66
C ASP A 18 10.75 -9.35 -5.91
N TYR A 19 9.74 -9.61 -6.74
CA TYR A 19 9.35 -8.75 -7.87
C TYR A 19 8.37 -7.63 -7.47
N ALA A 20 8.00 -7.52 -6.19
CA ALA A 20 7.14 -6.45 -5.72
C ALA A 20 7.86 -5.11 -5.79
N PHE A 21 7.34 -4.16 -6.57
CA PHE A 21 7.95 -2.82 -6.67
C PHE A 21 8.00 -2.10 -5.32
N CYS A 22 7.03 -2.33 -4.43
CA CYS A 22 7.06 -1.77 -3.07
C CYS A 22 8.18 -2.32 -2.18
N ARG A 23 8.88 -3.39 -2.59
CA ARG A 23 10.03 -3.95 -1.87
C ARG A 23 11.35 -3.74 -2.61
N HIS A 24 11.29 -3.26 -3.85
CA HIS A 24 12.48 -3.09 -4.67
C HIS A 24 13.29 -1.88 -4.18
N PRO A 25 14.58 -2.03 -3.82
CA PRO A 25 15.39 -0.95 -3.25
C PRO A 25 15.46 0.31 -4.12
N GLY A 26 15.40 0.17 -5.45
CA GLY A 26 15.40 1.29 -6.40
C GLY A 26 14.16 2.20 -6.34
N TYR A 27 13.10 1.83 -5.61
CA TYR A 27 11.91 2.66 -5.41
C TYR A 27 11.73 3.12 -3.96
N HIS A 28 12.68 2.81 -3.08
CA HIS A 28 12.73 3.38 -1.74
C HIS A 28 13.62 4.60 -1.74
N PRO A 29 13.12 5.76 -1.26
CA PRO A 29 14.00 6.89 -1.03
C PRO A 29 14.99 6.57 0.10
N GLY A 30 16.01 7.42 0.23
CA GLY A 30 17.11 7.20 1.18
C GLY A 30 16.66 7.18 2.64
N PRO A 31 17.58 6.85 3.57
CA PRO A 31 17.28 6.79 5.00
C PRO A 31 16.61 8.07 5.51
N GLY A 32 15.46 7.94 6.18
CA GLY A 32 14.72 9.05 6.79
C GLY A 32 13.68 9.71 5.88
N GLU A 33 13.54 9.27 4.63
CA GLU A 33 12.50 9.74 3.72
C GLU A 33 11.33 8.75 3.65
N PRO A 34 10.08 9.24 3.60
CA PRO A 34 8.92 8.36 3.52
C PRO A 34 8.86 7.65 2.16
N SER A 35 8.57 6.36 2.16
CA SER A 35 8.45 5.58 0.92
C SER A 35 7.27 6.07 0.07
N PHE A 36 7.25 5.75 -1.23
CA PHE A 36 6.12 6.15 -2.09
C PHE A 36 4.77 5.55 -1.65
N TRP A 37 4.79 4.40 -0.96
CA TRP A 37 3.59 3.65 -0.57
C TRP A 37 3.05 4.05 0.80
N GLU A 38 3.81 4.79 1.60
CA GLU A 38 3.38 5.19 2.94
C GLU A 38 2.26 6.24 2.90
N GLY A 39 1.51 6.29 4.02
CA GLY A 39 0.53 7.32 4.34
C GLY A 39 1.13 8.72 4.45
N ILE A 40 0.48 9.61 5.20
CA ILE A 40 1.04 10.95 5.43
C ILE A 40 2.26 10.87 6.36
N ALA A 41 3.37 11.49 5.96
CA ALA A 41 4.55 11.61 6.80
C ALA A 41 4.47 12.84 7.73
N ASP A 42 5.27 12.84 8.80
CA ASP A 42 5.30 13.95 9.75
C ASP A 42 5.74 15.25 9.07
N GLY A 43 4.94 16.31 9.22
CA GLY A 43 5.19 17.60 8.58
C GLY A 43 4.92 17.65 7.07
N GLU A 44 4.52 16.54 6.45
CA GLU A 44 4.24 16.48 5.02
C GLU A 44 2.95 17.21 4.67
N THR A 45 3.01 18.07 3.64
CA THR A 45 1.79 18.70 3.13
C THR A 45 0.95 17.69 2.36
N ARG A 46 -0.37 17.89 2.33
CA ARG A 46 -1.28 17.05 1.52
C ARG A 46 -0.85 17.01 0.04
N ARG A 47 -0.36 18.14 -0.49
CA ARG A 47 0.09 18.25 -1.88
C ARG A 47 1.32 17.37 -2.13
N ASP A 48 2.28 17.38 -1.22
CA ASP A 48 3.51 16.60 -1.35
C ASP A 48 3.22 15.11 -1.22
N ARG A 49 2.36 14.72 -0.27
CA ARG A 49 1.82 13.37 -0.16
C ARG A 49 1.15 12.91 -1.46
N ASP A 50 0.22 13.70 -1.99
CA ASP A 50 -0.53 13.34 -3.20
C ASP A 50 0.42 13.20 -4.40
N ARG A 51 1.45 14.04 -4.51
CA ARG A 51 2.50 13.93 -5.54
C ARG A 51 3.34 12.66 -5.36
N ARG A 52 3.75 12.34 -4.13
CA ARG A 52 4.52 11.16 -3.78
C ARG A 52 3.74 9.88 -4.09
N GLN A 53 2.50 9.80 -3.62
CA GLN A 53 1.63 8.63 -3.81
C GLN A 53 1.20 8.43 -5.26
N ALA A 54 1.16 9.48 -6.09
CA ALA A 54 0.92 9.34 -7.53
C ALA A 54 1.98 8.48 -8.23
N ILE A 55 3.23 8.47 -7.72
CA ILE A 55 4.30 7.59 -8.22
C ILE A 55 4.00 6.14 -7.85
N ALA A 56 3.69 5.87 -6.58
CA ALA A 56 3.33 4.52 -6.12
C ALA A 56 2.11 3.95 -6.85
N VAL A 57 1.10 4.77 -7.16
CA VAL A 57 -0.07 4.33 -7.92
C VAL A 57 0.32 3.82 -9.31
N LYS A 58 1.20 4.55 -10.01
CA LYS A 58 1.68 4.12 -11.33
C LYS A 58 2.47 2.82 -11.23
N LEU A 59 3.43 2.75 -10.30
CA LEU A 59 4.24 1.56 -10.06
C LEU A 59 3.39 0.35 -9.68
N CYS A 60 2.39 0.51 -8.82
CA CYS A 60 1.48 -0.60 -8.47
C CYS A 60 0.72 -1.15 -9.68
N ARG A 61 0.31 -0.30 -10.64
CA ARG A 61 -0.44 -0.74 -11.82
C ARG A 61 0.42 -1.53 -12.82
N GLU A 62 1.73 -1.30 -12.79
CA GLU A 62 2.72 -2.01 -13.61
C GLU A 62 3.33 -3.21 -12.86
N CYS A 63 3.02 -3.37 -11.58
CA CYS A 63 3.59 -4.42 -10.74
C CYS A 63 3.05 -5.82 -11.13
N PRO A 64 3.92 -6.83 -11.30
CA PRO A 64 3.51 -8.21 -11.57
C PRO A 64 2.58 -8.83 -10.51
N LEU A 65 2.56 -8.25 -9.30
CA LEU A 65 1.75 -8.70 -8.17
C LEU A 65 0.44 -7.92 -7.99
N LEU A 66 0.01 -7.13 -8.99
CA LEU A 66 -1.21 -6.33 -8.86
C LEU A 66 -2.43 -7.17 -8.46
N ALA A 67 -2.63 -8.34 -9.09
CA ALA A 67 -3.76 -9.22 -8.79
C ALA A 67 -3.74 -9.75 -7.35
N PRO A 68 -2.64 -10.36 -6.85
CA PRO A 68 -2.50 -10.70 -5.43
C PRO A 68 -2.74 -9.52 -4.48
N CYS A 69 -2.20 -8.33 -4.78
CA CYS A 69 -2.41 -7.13 -3.95
C CYS A 69 -3.88 -6.67 -3.94
N THR A 70 -4.60 -6.85 -5.05
CA THR A 70 -6.02 -6.51 -5.16
C THR A 70 -6.87 -7.46 -4.31
N ASN A 71 -6.56 -8.75 -4.35
CA ASN A 71 -7.22 -9.75 -3.51
C ASN A 71 -6.96 -9.50 -2.02
N LEU A 72 -5.72 -9.17 -1.66
CA LEU A 72 -5.36 -8.79 -0.29
C LEU A 72 -6.14 -7.53 0.14
N LEU A 73 -6.23 -6.50 -0.70
CA LEU A 73 -6.98 -5.29 -0.37
C LEU A 73 -8.47 -5.60 -0.14
N SER A 74 -9.05 -6.49 -0.95
CA SER A 74 -10.44 -6.94 -0.75
C SER A 74 -10.62 -7.64 0.60
N ASP A 75 -9.72 -8.56 0.98
CA ASP A 75 -9.77 -9.23 2.30
C ASP A 75 -9.66 -8.23 3.45
N LEU A 76 -8.76 -7.25 3.35
CA LEU A 76 -8.60 -6.20 4.36
C LEU A 76 -9.87 -5.35 4.47
N ASP A 77 -10.52 -5.04 3.35
CA ASP A 77 -11.78 -4.29 3.31
C ASP A 77 -12.95 -5.09 3.92
N ASP A 78 -13.06 -6.38 3.58
CA ASP A 78 -14.09 -7.28 4.14
C ASP A 78 -13.94 -7.42 5.66
N ARG A 79 -12.68 -7.46 6.14
CA ARG A 79 -12.34 -7.52 7.56
C ARG A 79 -12.37 -6.16 8.24
N ARG A 80 -12.66 -5.08 7.50
CA ARG A 80 -12.69 -3.69 7.98
C ARG A 80 -11.38 -3.26 8.65
N LEU A 81 -10.26 -3.77 8.16
CA LEU A 81 -8.94 -3.40 8.64
C LEU A 81 -8.51 -2.08 8.03
N ALA A 82 -7.93 -1.21 8.87
CA ALA A 82 -7.45 0.08 8.44
C ALA A 82 -6.21 -0.06 7.56
N VAL A 83 -6.25 0.54 6.38
CA VAL A 83 -5.09 0.67 5.48
C VAL A 83 -4.88 2.15 5.18
N ASP A 84 -3.64 2.60 5.32
CA ASP A 84 -3.21 3.95 4.96
C ASP A 84 -2.05 3.85 3.96
N GLY A 85 -1.96 4.81 3.04
CA GLY A 85 -0.94 4.80 1.99
C GLY A 85 -1.45 4.31 0.64
N VAL A 86 -0.61 3.62 -0.13
CA VAL A 86 -0.95 3.08 -1.46
C VAL A 86 -0.84 1.57 -1.47
N ILE A 87 -1.88 0.90 -1.94
CA ILE A 87 -1.90 -0.56 -2.17
C ILE A 87 -2.75 -0.87 -3.39
N ALA A 88 -2.34 -1.85 -4.20
CA ALA A 88 -3.07 -2.26 -5.40
C ALA A 88 -3.43 -1.11 -6.36
N GLY A 89 -2.59 -0.07 -6.43
CA GLY A 89 -2.82 1.10 -7.28
C GLY A 89 -3.92 2.04 -6.78
N GLN A 90 -4.32 1.91 -5.51
CA GLN A 90 -5.32 2.75 -4.85
C GLN A 90 -4.70 3.51 -3.69
N VAL A 91 -5.01 4.81 -3.61
CA VAL A 91 -4.70 5.63 -2.43
C VAL A 91 -5.73 5.32 -1.35
N ARG A 92 -5.28 4.85 -0.20
CA ARG A 92 -6.06 4.59 1.00
C ARG A 92 -5.71 5.66 2.03
N GLN A 93 -6.74 6.22 2.64
CA GLN A 93 -6.59 7.21 3.70
C GLN A 93 -7.40 6.73 4.88
N TRP A 94 -6.73 6.15 5.87
CA TRP A 94 -7.41 5.88 7.12
C TRP A 94 -7.59 7.22 7.84
N ARG A 95 -8.85 7.62 8.03
CA ARG A 95 -9.15 8.86 8.73
C ARG A 95 -8.76 8.68 10.21
N THR A 96 -7.72 9.37 10.66
CA THR A 96 -7.65 9.84 12.05
C THR A 96 -8.78 10.84 12.25
N ARG A 97 -9.98 10.33 12.53
CA ARG A 97 -11.16 11.15 12.82
C ARG A 97 -11.02 11.71 14.24
N THR A 98 -9.98 12.48 14.51
CA THR A 98 -9.89 13.32 15.71
C THR A 98 -10.06 14.77 15.29
N LYS A 99 -11.28 15.12 14.85
CA LYS A 99 -11.76 16.47 15.16
C LYS A 99 -12.00 16.49 16.66
N LYS A 100 -10.97 16.83 17.47
CA LYS A 100 -11.25 17.39 18.80
C LYS A 100 -12.08 18.64 18.51
N LYS A 101 -13.38 18.60 18.79
CA LYS A 101 -14.21 19.80 18.80
C LYS A 101 -13.54 20.74 19.81
N ARG A 102 -12.90 21.82 19.35
CA ARG A 102 -12.48 22.88 20.27
C ARG A 102 -13.76 23.34 21.00
N PRO A 103 -13.79 23.36 22.35
CA PRO A 103 -14.91 23.99 23.04
C PRO A 103 -15.02 25.44 22.53
N ARG A 104 -16.21 25.83 22.09
CA ARG A 104 -16.51 27.23 21.78
C ARG A 104 -16.40 27.99 23.10
N THR A 105 -15.39 28.83 23.25
CA THR A 105 -15.35 29.80 24.35
C THR A 105 -16.58 30.71 24.20
N PRO A 106 -17.49 30.79 25.17
CA PRO A 106 -18.54 31.79 25.12
C PRO A 106 -17.89 33.18 25.24
N HIS A 107 -18.19 34.06 24.29
CA HIS A 107 -17.91 35.48 24.46
C HIS A 107 -18.80 35.98 25.61
N LEU A 108 -18.19 36.28 26.78
CA LEU A 108 -18.86 37.13 27.76
C LEU A 108 -18.94 38.54 27.14
N SER A 109 -20.18 39.02 27.02
CA SER A 109 -20.50 40.43 26.80
C SER A 109 -20.36 41.20 28.11
#